data_AF-A0A120DHX3-F1
#
_entry.id   AF-A0A120DHX3-F1
#
_cell.length_a   1.000
_cell.length_b   1.000
_cell.length_c   1.000
_cell.angle_alpha   90.00
_cell.angle_beta   90.00
_cell.angle_gamma   90.00
#
_symmetry.space_group_name_H-M   'P 1'
#
loop_
_entity.id
_entity.type
_entity.pdbx_description
1 polymer ?
#
loop_
_entity_poly.entity_id
_entity_poly.type
_entity_poly.pdbx_seq_one_letter_code
_entity_poly.pdbx_strand_id
1 'polypeptide(L)'
;MQSFIQAVETGNTHELKLLINCQDQIGTLMHKTLLTFKHNLKAVLNGAKLPYSNGCLEGFNRKLKQIERTAFGYSNFTNLLTRIRLEENLYKEKEPNSLLMVA
;
A
#
# COMPACT_ATOMS: atom_id res chain seq x y z
N MET A 1 -6.43 11.63 21.60
CA MET A 1 -5.65 11.29 20.39
C MET A 1 -4.24 10.77 20.75
N GLN A 2 -3.52 11.42 21.67
CA GLN A 2 -2.19 10.96 22.11
C GLN A 2 -2.15 9.49 22.56
N SER A 3 -3.11 9.06 23.39
CA SER A 3 -3.22 7.66 23.83
C SER A 3 -3.41 6.66 22.66
N PHE A 4 -4.07 7.09 21.58
CA PHE A 4 -4.25 6.23 20.40
C PHE A 4 -2.94 6.03 19.65
N ILE A 5 -2.19 7.11 19.42
CA ILE A 5 -0.88 7.04 18.77
C ILE A 5 0.07 6.18 19.60
N GLN A 6 0.12 6.41 20.91
CA GLN A 6 0.92 5.60 21.83
C GLN A 6 0.53 4.11 21.78
N ALA A 7 -0.77 3.78 21.78
CA ALA A 7 -1.21 2.38 21.69
C ALA A 7 -0.81 1.71 20.37
N VAL A 8 -0.75 2.48 19.27
CA VAL A 8 -0.26 1.99 17.97
C VAL A 8 1.26 1.80 17.99
N GLU A 9 2.02 2.78 18.46
CA GLU A 9 3.49 2.73 18.52
C GLU A 9 4.01 1.62 19.43
N THR A 10 3.31 1.36 20.55
CA THR A 10 3.65 0.31 21.51
C THR A 10 3.09 -1.06 21.13
N GLY A 11 2.25 -1.15 20.09
CA GLY A 11 1.58 -2.38 19.70
C GLY A 11 0.57 -2.90 20.73
N ASN A 12 0.10 -2.05 21.66
CA ASN A 12 -0.85 -2.41 22.71
C ASN A 12 -2.27 -2.59 22.14
N THR A 13 -2.53 -3.78 21.59
CA THR A 13 -3.82 -4.13 20.96
C THR A 13 -5.02 -4.04 21.90
N HIS A 14 -4.83 -4.24 23.22
CA HIS A 14 -5.92 -4.18 24.19
C HIS A 14 -6.39 -2.74 24.38
N GLU A 15 -5.45 -1.83 24.65
CA GLU A 15 -5.71 -0.41 24.77
C GLU A 15 -6.27 0.17 23.46
N LEU A 16 -5.68 -0.22 22.32
CA LEU A 16 -6.16 0.20 21.01
C LEU A 16 -7.63 -0.21 20.77
N LYS A 17 -8.01 -1.43 21.16
CA LYS A 17 -9.40 -1.91 21.07
C LYS A 17 -10.35 -1.11 21.96
N LEU A 18 -9.93 -0.75 23.17
CA LEU A 18 -10.74 0.08 24.08
C LEU A 18 -10.96 1.49 23.48
N LEU A 19 -9.89 2.11 23.00
CA LEU A 19 -9.93 3.44 22.39
C LEU A 19 -10.81 3.48 21.14
N ILE A 20 -10.76 2.43 20.30
CA ILE A 20 -11.64 2.33 19.11
C ILE A 20 -13.12 2.24 19.51
N ASN A 21 -13.42 1.61 20.65
CA ASN A 21 -14.79 1.39 21.12
C ASN A 21 -15.36 2.51 21.98
N CYS A 22 -14.55 3.52 22.32
CA CYS A 22 -14.98 4.62 23.18
C CYS A 22 -16.18 5.39 22.59
N GLN A 23 -17.07 5.86 23.47
CA GLN A 23 -18.32 6.57 23.15
C GLN A 23 -18.25 8.08 23.46
N ASP A 24 -17.04 8.61 23.62
CA ASP A 24 -16.84 10.04 23.87
C ASP A 24 -17.51 10.93 22.81
N GLN A 25 -17.75 12.19 23.14
CA GLN A 25 -18.22 13.19 22.18
C GLN A 25 -17.12 13.46 21.13
N ILE A 26 -17.15 12.66 20.08
CA ILE A 26 -16.16 12.66 19.00
C ILE A 26 -16.77 13.39 17.80
N GLY A 27 -15.98 14.25 17.16
CA GLY A 27 -16.41 14.95 15.95
C GLY A 27 -16.86 13.99 14.85
N THR A 28 -17.80 14.43 14.00
CA THR A 28 -18.47 13.60 12.98
C THR A 28 -17.50 12.88 12.03
N LEU A 29 -16.38 13.50 11.66
CA LEU A 29 -15.33 12.90 10.83
C LEU A 29 -14.66 11.72 11.54
N MET A 30 -14.28 11.91 12.80
CA MET A 30 -13.61 10.89 13.59
C MET A 30 -14.57 9.73 13.94
N HIS A 31 -15.86 10.00 14.10
CA HIS A 31 -16.86 8.96 14.25
C HIS A 31 -16.90 8.00 13.04
N LYS A 32 -16.86 8.52 11.81
CA LYS A 32 -16.78 7.68 10.59
C LYS A 32 -15.51 6.83 10.54
N THR A 33 -14.36 7.41 10.89
CA THR A 33 -13.09 6.68 10.98
C THR A 33 -13.18 5.53 11.99
N LEU A 34 -13.72 5.79 13.18
CA LEU A 34 -13.89 4.77 14.21
C LEU A 34 -14.85 3.66 13.81
N LEU A 35 -15.94 3.98 13.10
CA LEU A 35 -16.82 2.94 12.53
C LEU A 35 -16.07 2.04 11.54
N THR A 36 -15.22 2.63 10.70
CA THR A 36 -14.38 1.88 9.75
C THR A 36 -13.37 0.99 10.48
N PHE A 37 -12.75 1.50 11.56
CA PHE A 37 -11.86 0.72 12.41
C PHE A 37 -12.58 -0.40 13.15
N LYS A 38 -13.81 -0.16 13.63
CA LYS A 38 -14.65 -1.21 14.24
C LYS A 38 -14.97 -2.31 13.24
N HIS A 39 -15.33 -1.95 12.01
CA HIS A 39 -15.59 -2.92 10.94
C HIS A 39 -14.33 -3.75 10.59
N ASN A 40 -13.16 -3.12 10.58
CA ASN A 40 -11.89 -3.74 10.22
C ASN A 40 -11.01 -4.10 11.43
N LEU A 41 -11.61 -4.31 12.61
CA LEU A 41 -10.88 -4.34 13.89
C LEU A 41 -9.72 -5.34 13.89
N LYS A 42 -9.94 -6.56 13.36
CA LYS A 42 -8.90 -7.59 13.28
C LYS A 42 -7.67 -7.11 12.49
N ALA A 43 -7.88 -6.45 11.35
CA ALA A 43 -6.81 -5.93 10.53
C ALA A 43 -6.07 -4.78 11.23
N VAL A 44 -6.80 -3.88 11.89
CA VAL A 44 -6.23 -2.76 12.65
C VAL A 44 -5.36 -3.28 13.81
N LEU A 45 -5.86 -4.23 14.59
CA LEU A 45 -5.10 -4.82 15.70
C LEU A 45 -3.85 -5.58 15.19
N ASN A 46 -3.98 -6.30 14.08
CA ASN A 46 -2.84 -6.98 13.47
C ASN A 46 -1.80 -5.99 12.93
N GLY A 47 -2.25 -4.87 12.33
CA GLY A 47 -1.37 -3.82 11.83
C GLY A 47 -0.55 -3.15 12.93
N ALA A 48 -1.12 -2.98 14.12
CA ALA A 48 -0.38 -2.46 15.28
C ALA A 48 0.52 -3.53 15.94
N LYS A 49 0.11 -4.80 15.93
CA LYS A 49 0.83 -5.88 16.63
C LYS A 49 2.03 -6.43 15.86
N LEU A 50 1.90 -6.55 14.55
CA LEU A 50 2.89 -7.24 13.73
C LEU A 50 4.02 -6.30 13.32
N PRO A 51 5.28 -6.78 13.24
CA PRO A 51 6.42 -5.95 12.88
C PRO A 51 6.56 -5.73 11.36
N TYR A 52 5.51 -6.01 10.58
CA TYR A 52 5.57 -5.94 9.13
C TYR A 52 5.32 -4.51 8.65
N SER A 53 6.24 -4.00 7.84
CA SER A 53 6.09 -2.70 7.19
C SER A 53 5.24 -2.80 5.91
N ASN A 54 4.38 -1.82 5.68
CA ASN A 54 3.66 -1.65 4.42
C ASN A 54 4.54 -1.01 3.32
N GLY A 55 5.80 -0.66 3.63
CA GLY A 55 6.67 0.14 2.76
C GLY A 55 6.94 -0.50 1.40
N CYS A 56 7.11 -1.83 1.33
CA CYS A 56 7.30 -2.52 0.05
C CYS A 56 6.05 -2.45 -0.84
N LEU A 57 4.86 -2.65 -0.26
CA LEU A 57 3.58 -2.58 -0.97
C LEU A 57 3.29 -1.14 -1.44
N GLU A 58 3.55 -0.15 -0.60
CA GLU A 58 3.44 1.27 -0.96
C GLU A 58 4.43 1.66 -2.06
N GLY A 59 5.67 1.18 -1.98
CA GLY A 59 6.69 1.36 -3.00
C GLY A 59 6.24 0.79 -4.35
N PHE A 60 5.70 -0.43 -4.35
CA PHE A 60 5.16 -1.06 -5.56
C PHE A 60 3.95 -0.29 -6.13
N ASN A 61 2.99 0.10 -5.29
CA ASN A 61 1.85 0.92 -5.70
C ASN A 61 2.28 2.26 -6.29
N ARG A 62 3.34 2.88 -5.77
CA ARG A 62 3.90 4.12 -6.31
C ARG A 62 4.50 3.90 -7.69
N LYS A 63 5.26 2.81 -7.91
CA LYS A 63 5.81 2.45 -9.23
C LYS A 63 4.70 2.23 -10.25
N LEU A 64 3.65 1.46 -9.90
CA LEU A 64 2.50 1.24 -10.78
C LEU A 64 1.84 2.55 -11.20
N LYS A 65 1.53 3.42 -10.22
CA LYS A 65 0.95 4.74 -10.50
C LYS A 65 1.87 5.62 -11.36
N GLN A 66 3.20 5.48 -11.24
CA GLN A 66 4.15 6.18 -12.10
C GLN A 66 4.07 5.68 -13.53
N ILE A 67 4.07 4.35 -13.73
CA ILE A 67 3.94 3.72 -15.05
C ILE A 67 2.65 4.19 -15.73
N GLU A 68 1.52 4.16 -15.03
CA GLU A 68 0.22 4.62 -15.54
C GLU A 68 0.25 6.09 -15.97
N ARG A 69 0.89 6.97 -15.17
CA ARG A 69 1.03 8.40 -15.47
C ARG A 69 1.92 8.67 -16.69
N THR A 70 3.02 7.93 -16.83
CA THR A 70 3.95 8.10 -17.96
C THR A 70 3.48 7.44 -19.25
N ALA A 71 2.59 6.45 -19.15
CA ALA A 71 2.12 5.67 -20.29
C ALA A 71 1.13 6.40 -21.20
N PHE A 72 0.65 7.59 -20.81
CA PHE A 72 -0.41 8.34 -21.52
C PHE A 72 -1.62 7.47 -21.92
N GLY A 73 -1.93 6.45 -21.11
CA GLY A 73 -3.03 5.51 -21.34
C GLY A 73 -2.70 4.41 -22.33
N TYR A 74 -1.96 3.38 -21.89
CA TYR A 74 -1.93 2.10 -22.60
C TYR A 74 -3.38 1.63 -22.83
N SER A 75 -3.86 1.68 -24.07
CA SER A 75 -5.24 1.29 -24.41
C SER A 75 -5.47 -0.22 -24.23
N ASN A 76 -4.40 -1.00 -24.06
CA ASN A 76 -4.41 -2.44 -23.87
C ASN A 76 -3.73 -2.81 -22.54
N PHE A 77 -4.45 -3.54 -21.69
CA PHE A 77 -3.94 -4.06 -20.41
C PHE A 77 -2.67 -4.91 -20.57
N THR A 78 -2.54 -5.64 -21.68
CA THR A 78 -1.34 -6.44 -22.01
C THR A 78 -0.10 -5.55 -22.14
N ASN A 79 -0.23 -4.35 -22.70
CA ASN A 79 0.89 -3.41 -22.84
C ASN A 79 1.29 -2.83 -21.49
N LEU A 80 0.30 -2.52 -20.63
CA LEU A 80 0.56 -2.10 -19.25
C LEU A 80 1.29 -3.20 -18.46
N LEU A 81 0.81 -4.45 -18.53
CA LEU A 81 1.43 -5.58 -17.85
C LEU A 81 2.85 -5.84 -18.35
N THR A 82 3.09 -5.69 -19.66
CA THR A 82 4.43 -5.82 -20.25
C THR A 82 5.36 -4.74 -19.72
N ARG A 83 4.92 -3.48 -19.64
CA ARG A 83 5.73 -2.40 -19.06
C ARG A 83 6.06 -2.63 -17.59
N ILE A 84 5.08 -3.05 -16.77
CA ILE A 84 5.30 -3.38 -15.35
C ILE A 84 6.36 -4.47 -15.21
N ARG A 85 6.27 -5.52 -16.03
CA ARG A 85 7.21 -6.65 -16.01
C ARG A 85 8.64 -6.25 -16.42
N LEU A 86 8.78 -5.33 -17.37
CA LEU A 86 10.08 -4.76 -17.76
C LEU A 86 10.69 -3.91 -16.62
N GLU A 87 9.89 -3.03 -16.00
CA GLU A 87 10.34 -2.17 -14.89
C GLU A 87 10.74 -2.95 -13.62
N GLU A 88 10.10 -4.10 -13.38
CA GLU A 88 10.49 -4.99 -12.28
C GLU A 88 11.67 -5.91 -12.65
N ASN A 89 12.32 -5.71 -13.81
CA ASN A 89 13.43 -6.53 -14.32
C ASN A 89 13.11 -8.04 -14.38
N LEU A 90 11.83 -8.40 -14.46
CA LEU A 90 11.37 -9.79 -14.56
C LEU A 90 11.51 -10.34 -15.99
N TYR A 91 11.78 -9.46 -16.94
CA TYR A 91 12.14 -9.79 -18.32
C TYR A 91 13.44 -9.07 -18.64
N LYS A 92 14.47 -9.84 -18.99
CA LYS A 92 15.65 -9.31 -19.66
C LYS A 92 15.31 -9.28 -21.15
N GLU A 93 15.52 -8.14 -21.81
CA GLU A 93 15.51 -8.12 -23.26
C GLU A 93 16.46 -9.21 -23.76
N LYS A 94 16.06 -9.97 -24.79
CA LYS A 94 17.02 -10.82 -25.49
C LYS A 94 18.13 -9.90 -25.97
N GLU A 95 19.38 -10.24 -25.62
CA GLU A 95 20.57 -9.65 -26.21
C GLU A 95 20.32 -9.38 -27.70
N PRO A 96 20.57 -8.16 -28.21
CA PRO A 96 20.29 -7.84 -29.59
C PRO A 96 21.05 -8.83 -30.47
N ASN A 97 20.33 -9.49 -31.40
CA ASN A 97 20.97 -10.33 -32.39
C ASN A 97 22.09 -9.52 -33.05
N SER A 98 23.31 -10.07 -33.03
CA SER A 98 24.57 -9.51 -33.53
C SER A 98 24.57 -9.05 -35.01
N LEU A 99 23.43 -9.09 -35.68
CA LEU A 99 23.18 -8.66 -37.06
C LEU A 99 23.06 -7.14 -37.23
N LEU A 100 22.92 -6.36 -36.15
CA LEU A 100 22.86 -4.88 -36.23
C LEU A 100 24.18 -4.18 -35.84
N MET A 101 25.24 -4.93 -35.52
CA MET A 101 26.57 -4.36 -35.17
C MET A 101 27.52 -4.25 -36.38
N VAL A 102 27.04 -4.53 -37.60
CA VAL A 102 27.81 -4.37 -38.83
C VAL A 102 27.03 -3.50 -39.81
N ALA A 103 27.10 -2.19 -39.61
CA ALA A 103 26.81 -1.15 -40.61
C ALA A 103 27.65 0.08 -40.31
#